data_AF-A0A838HYQ6-F1
#
_entry.id   AF-A0A838HYQ6-F1
#
_cell.length_a   1.000
_cell.length_b   1.000
_cell.length_c   1.000
_cell.angle_alpha   90.00
_cell.angle_beta   90.00
_cell.angle_gamma   90.00
#
_symmetry.space_group_name_H-M   'P 1'
#
loop_
_entity.id
_entity.type
_entity.pdbx_description
1 polymer ?
#
loop_
_entity_poly.entity_id
_entity_poly.type
_entity_poly.pdbx_seq_one_letter_code
_entity_poly.pdbx_strand_id
1 'polypeptide(L)'
;DDLRQFRVWTIATALLGATFLAGQFYEFTLFVAEGMKLETSPFSSSFFVLTGFHGLHVAIGILMLVSLWAASMGGRITSGKAEVVENVGLYWHFVDIVWILIFTVVYLIPVG
;
A
#
# COMPACT_ATOMS: atom_id res chain seq x y z
N ASP A 1 27.93 -6.49 -3.52
CA ASP A 1 26.79 -6.88 -4.38
C ASP A 1 25.56 -6.02 -4.12
N ASP A 2 25.54 -4.80 -4.64
CA ASP A 2 24.43 -3.83 -4.45
C ASP A 2 23.10 -4.37 -4.96
N LEU A 3 23.12 -5.22 -5.99
CA LEU A 3 21.94 -5.90 -6.52
C LEU A 3 21.32 -6.90 -5.53
N ARG A 4 22.13 -7.57 -4.70
CA ARG A 4 21.62 -8.50 -3.70
C ARG A 4 20.91 -7.73 -2.59
N GLN A 5 21.50 -6.62 -2.15
CA GLN A 5 20.90 -5.73 -1.16
C GLN A 5 19.59 -5.14 -1.68
N PHE A 6 19.57 -4.60 -2.91
CA PHE A 6 18.37 -4.11 -3.58
C PHE A 6 17.24 -5.16 -3.55
N ARG A 7 17.51 -6.39 -4.00
CA ARG A 7 16.51 -7.46 -4.03
C ARG A 7 15.92 -7.78 -2.66
N VAL A 8 16.75 -7.82 -1.62
CA VAL A 8 16.32 -8.10 -0.25
C VAL A 8 15.42 -6.98 0.28
N TRP A 9 15.79 -5.72 0.07
CA TRP A 9 14.97 -4.59 0.53
C TRP A 9 13.66 -4.47 -0.24
N THR A 10 13.68 -4.62 -1.57
CA THR A 10 12.45 -4.54 -2.38
C THR A 10 11.44 -5.60 -1.99
N ILE A 11 11.87 -6.85 -1.78
CA ILE A 11 10.93 -7.91 -1.39
C ILE A 11 10.47 -7.75 0.06
N ALA A 12 11.34 -7.28 0.96
CA ALA A 12 10.95 -6.98 2.33
C ALA A 12 9.87 -5.89 2.38
N THR A 13 10.03 -4.80 1.62
CA THR A 13 9.02 -3.74 1.51
C THR A 13 7.70 -4.27 0.93
N ALA A 14 7.76 -5.11 -0.11
CA ALA A 14 6.55 -5.71 -0.68
C ALA A 14 5.81 -6.60 0.32
N LEU A 15 6.52 -7.40 1.12
CA LEU A 15 5.93 -8.25 2.16
C LEU A 15 5.32 -7.44 3.30
N LEU A 16 5.98 -6.36 3.73
CA LEU A 16 5.43 -5.45 4.74
C LEU A 16 4.14 -4.79 4.22
N GLY A 17 4.14 -4.33 2.97
CA GLY A 17 2.94 -3.80 2.33
C GLY A 17 1.81 -4.83 2.22
N ALA A 18 2.13 -6.08 1.88
CA ALA A 18 1.14 -7.15 1.82
C ALA A 18 0.55 -7.48 3.20
N THR A 19 1.37 -7.44 4.25
CA THR A 19 0.92 -7.61 5.65
C THR A 19 -0.03 -6.49 6.05
N PHE A 20 0.32 -5.26 5.71
CA PHE A 20 -0.54 -4.09 5.93
C PHE A 20 -1.89 -4.22 5.20
N LEU A 21 -1.87 -4.59 3.91
CA LEU A 21 -3.09 -4.79 3.12
C LEU A 21 -3.98 -5.92 3.67
N ALA A 22 -3.38 -7.00 4.17
CA ALA A 22 -4.10 -8.08 4.82
C ALA A 22 -4.78 -7.61 6.12
N GLY A 23 -4.10 -6.79 6.92
CA GLY A 23 -4.69 -6.15 8.11
C GLY A 23 -5.88 -5.26 7.74
N GLN A 24 -5.74 -4.42 6.72
CA GLN A 24 -6.81 -3.56 6.22
C GLN A 24 -8.03 -4.39 5.79
N PHE A 25 -7.80 -5.46 5.03
CA PHE A 25 -8.88 -6.34 4.58
C PHE A 25 -9.59 -7.02 5.76
N TYR A 26 -8.83 -7.48 6.76
CA TYR A 26 -9.41 -8.05 7.98
C TYR A 26 -10.30 -7.06 8.72
N GLU A 27 -9.82 -5.83 8.96
CA GLU A 27 -10.63 -4.77 9.60
C GLU A 27 -11.92 -4.48 8.81
N PHE A 28 -11.83 -4.40 7.49
CA PHE A 28 -13.00 -4.23 6.63
C PHE A 28 -14.03 -5.34 6.83
N THR A 29 -13.59 -6.60 6.82
CA THR A 29 -14.50 -7.75 6.99
C THR A 29 -15.13 -7.77 8.37
N LEU A 30 -14.38 -7.39 9.41
CA LEU A 30 -14.88 -7.31 10.78
C LEU A 30 -15.93 -6.22 10.92
N PHE A 31 -15.67 -5.01 10.42
CA PHE A 31 -16.64 -3.91 10.47
C PHE A 31 -17.93 -4.20 9.71
N VAL A 32 -17.83 -4.84 8.54
CA VAL A 32 -19.01 -5.28 7.78
C VAL A 32 -19.79 -6.35 8.54
N ALA A 33 -19.10 -7.29 9.21
CA ALA A 33 -19.73 -8.33 10.02
C ALA A 33 -20.41 -7.77 11.29
N GLU A 34 -19.84 -6.73 11.90
CA GLU A 34 -20.40 -6.02 13.06
C GLU A 34 -21.54 -5.05 12.68
N GLY A 35 -21.87 -4.92 11.40
CA GLY A 35 -23.03 -4.15 10.91
C GLY A 35 -22.73 -2.70 10.50
N MET A 36 -21.46 -2.27 10.53
CA MET A 36 -21.01 -1.05 9.85
C MET A 36 -20.89 -1.33 8.35
N LYS A 37 -22.01 -1.16 7.64
CA LYS A 37 -22.07 -1.23 6.18
C LYS A 37 -21.80 0.15 5.59
N LEU A 38 -21.51 0.16 4.29
CA LEU A 38 -21.38 1.38 3.48
C LEU A 38 -22.55 2.35 3.64
N GLU A 39 -23.74 1.87 4.02
CA GLU A 39 -24.98 2.64 4.06
C GLU A 39 -25.41 3.04 5.47
N THR A 40 -24.68 2.65 6.52
CA THR A 40 -25.12 2.86 7.91
C THR A 40 -24.99 4.33 8.34
N SER A 41 -24.03 5.08 7.78
CA SER A 41 -23.79 6.50 8.06
C SER A 41 -22.90 7.12 6.98
N PRO A 42 -23.03 8.44 6.68
CA PRO A 42 -22.10 9.15 5.80
C PRO A 42 -20.63 8.98 6.20
N PHE A 43 -20.34 8.86 7.50
CA PHE A 43 -18.99 8.60 8.00
C PHE A 43 -18.47 7.24 7.53
N SER A 44 -19.28 6.18 7.66
CA SER A 44 -18.93 4.83 7.20
C SER A 44 -18.71 4.80 5.69
N SER A 45 -19.57 5.46 4.90
CA SER A 45 -19.40 5.55 3.44
C SER A 45 -18.06 6.21 3.07
N SER A 46 -17.74 7.36 3.66
CA SER A 46 -16.48 8.07 3.40
C SER A 46 -15.26 7.26 3.87
N PHE A 47 -15.35 6.61 5.03
CA PHE A 47 -14.31 5.73 5.54
C PHE A 47 -13.97 4.63 4.54
N PHE A 48 -14.96 3.84 4.12
CA PHE A 48 -14.75 2.70 3.22
C PHE A 48 -14.23 3.13 1.84
N VAL A 49 -14.72 4.26 1.30
CA VAL A 49 -14.24 4.78 0.01
C VAL A 49 -12.78 5.25 0.12
N LEU A 50 -12.44 6.05 1.13
CA LEU A 50 -11.08 6.58 1.31
C LEU A 50 -10.07 5.45 1.56
N THR A 51 -10.34 4.60 2.55
CA THR A 51 -9.44 3.51 2.95
C THR A 51 -9.41 2.39 1.90
N GLY A 52 -10.51 2.15 1.19
CA GLY A 52 -10.60 1.14 0.12
C GLY A 52 -9.85 1.57 -1.14
N PHE A 53 -10.02 2.82 -1.56
CA PHE A 53 -9.26 3.37 -2.70
C PHE A 53 -7.76 3.42 -2.39
N HIS A 54 -7.40 3.78 -1.16
CA HIS A 54 -6.02 3.71 -0.70
C HIS A 54 -5.48 2.26 -0.72
N GLY A 55 -6.24 1.29 -0.21
CA GLY A 55 -5.87 -0.13 -0.25
C GLY A 55 -5.62 -0.64 -1.68
N LEU A 56 -6.39 -0.18 -2.65
CA LEU A 56 -6.14 -0.46 -4.08
C LEU A 56 -4.78 0.10 -4.55
N HIS A 57 -4.42 1.32 -4.15
CA HIS A 57 -3.11 1.91 -4.48
C HIS A 57 -1.97 1.12 -3.87
N VAL A 58 -2.11 0.69 -2.61
CA VAL A 58 -1.13 -0.19 -1.95
C VAL A 58 -0.97 -1.50 -2.72
N ALA A 59 -2.08 -2.14 -3.11
CA ALA A 59 -2.03 -3.38 -3.90
C ALA A 59 -1.29 -3.20 -5.24
N ILE A 60 -1.56 -2.11 -5.97
CA ILE A 60 -0.85 -1.76 -7.21
C ILE A 60 0.64 -1.53 -6.92
N GLY A 61 0.97 -0.83 -5.84
CA GLY A 61 2.35 -0.62 -5.40
C GLY A 61 3.10 -1.92 -5.14
N ILE A 62 2.46 -2.89 -4.47
CA ILE A 62 3.06 -4.20 -4.18
C ILE A 62 3.35 -4.93 -5.48
N LEU A 63 2.39 -4.92 -6.43
CA LEU A 63 2.59 -5.52 -7.74
C LEU A 63 3.76 -4.89 -8.50
N MET A 64 3.95 -3.58 -8.41
CA MET A 64 5.08 -2.88 -9.02
C MET A 64 6.42 -3.27 -8.35
N LEU A 65 6.48 -3.34 -7.02
CA LEU A 65 7.67 -3.77 -6.29
C LEU A 65 8.05 -5.22 -6.60
N VAL A 66 7.07 -6.12 -6.63
CA VAL A 66 7.27 -7.54 -7.01
C VAL A 66 7.74 -7.64 -8.46
N SER A 67 7.18 -6.84 -9.37
CA SER A 67 7.61 -6.79 -10.77
C SER A 67 9.05 -6.30 -10.93
N LEU A 68 9.47 -5.29 -10.16
CA LEU A 68 10.87 -4.84 -10.12
C LEU A 68 11.80 -5.91 -9.58
N TRP A 69 11.40 -6.59 -8.51
CA TRP A 69 12.18 -7.69 -7.95
C TRP A 69 12.34 -8.84 -8.96
N ALA A 70 11.27 -9.24 -9.65
CA ALA A 70 11.31 -10.24 -10.71
C ALA A 70 12.20 -9.83 -11.89
N ALA A 71 12.12 -8.56 -12.33
CA ALA A 71 12.98 -8.01 -13.37
C ALA A 71 14.46 -7.99 -12.95
N SER A 72 14.75 -7.75 -11.66
CA SER A 72 16.10 -7.82 -11.10
C SER A 72 16.68 -9.23 -11.17
N MET A 73 15.88 -10.26 -10.86
CA MET A 73 16.34 -11.66 -10.93
C MET A 73 16.68 -12.09 -12.36
N GLY A 74 15.95 -11.61 -13.36
CA GLY A 74 16.22 -11.88 -14.77
C GLY A 74 17.42 -11.10 -15.35
N GLY A 75 18.16 -10.34 -14.55
CA GLY A 75 19.30 -9.54 -15.00
C GLY A 75 18.92 -8.35 -15.88
N ARG A 76 17.64 -7.96 -15.91
CA ARG A 76 17.10 -6.92 -16.81
C ARG A 76 17.15 -5.52 -16.21
N ILE A 77 17.71 -5.34 -15.01
CA ILE A 77 17.96 -4.03 -14.39
C ILE A 77 19.38 -3.59 -14.79
N THR A 78 19.45 -2.83 -15.89
CA THR A 78 20.62 -2.10 -16.35
C THR A 78 20.47 -0.62 -15.97
N SER A 79 21.54 0.18 -15.95
CA SER A 79 21.53 1.60 -15.57
C SER A 79 20.44 2.45 -16.25
N GLY A 80 19.97 2.06 -17.45
CA GLY A 80 18.83 2.70 -18.13
C GLY A 80 17.44 2.45 -17.51
N LYS A 81 17.34 1.66 -16.43
CA LYS A 81 16.09 1.42 -15.68
C LYS A 81 16.14 1.94 -14.25
N ALA A 82 17.20 2.67 -13.87
CA ALA A 82 17.27 3.34 -12.57
C ALA A 82 16.08 4.29 -12.36
N GLU A 83 15.67 5.00 -13.43
CA GLU A 83 14.48 5.86 -13.44
C GLU A 83 13.19 5.10 -13.08
N VAL A 84 13.03 3.86 -13.58
CA VAL A 84 11.83 3.05 -13.26
C VAL A 84 11.82 2.67 -11.78
N VAL A 85 12.98 2.35 -11.20
CA VAL A 85 13.09 2.03 -9.77
C VAL A 85 12.78 3.27 -8.92
N GLU A 86 13.30 4.44 -9.32
CA GLU A 86 13.05 5.70 -8.65
C GLU A 86 11.56 6.08 -8.70
N ASN A 87 10.93 5.99 -9.87
CA ASN A 87 9.51 6.28 -10.05
C ASN A 87 8.60 5.36 -9.21
N VAL A 88 8.92 4.06 -9.13
CA VAL A 88 8.17 3.13 -8.27
C VAL A 88 8.42 3.43 -6.78
N GLY A 89 9.64 3.81 -6.41
CA GLY A 89 9.96 4.26 -5.05
C GLY A 89 9.17 5.50 -4.66
N LEU A 90 9.12 6.51 -5.54
CA LEU A 90 8.32 7.73 -5.35
C LEU A 90 6.83 7.42 -5.24
N TYR A 91 6.30 6.52 -6.06
CA TYR A 91 4.93 6.04 -5.94
C TYR A 91 4.67 5.41 -4.57
N TRP A 92 5.57 4.52 -4.11
CA TRP A 92 5.41 3.85 -2.82
C TRP A 92 5.41 4.84 -1.65
N HIS A 93 6.34 5.80 -1.66
CA HIS A 93 6.39 6.87 -0.66
C HIS A 93 5.16 7.79 -0.71
N PHE A 94 4.66 8.10 -1.89
CA PHE A 94 3.42 8.89 -2.03
C PHE A 94 2.23 8.18 -1.38
N VAL A 95 2.08 6.88 -1.63
CA VAL A 95 1.02 6.07 -1.01
C VAL A 95 1.17 6.07 0.51
N ASP A 96 2.37 5.86 1.04
CA ASP A 96 2.64 5.90 2.49
C ASP A 96 2.26 7.24 3.14
N ILE A 97 2.60 8.37 2.50
CA ILE A 97 2.22 9.71 2.99
C ILE A 97 0.69 9.88 3.02
N VAL A 98 -0.02 9.43 1.98
CA VAL A 98 -1.48 9.48 1.93
C VAL A 98 -2.08 8.65 3.07
N TRP A 99 -1.47 7.51 3.41
CA TRP A 99 -1.92 6.70 4.54
C TRP A 99 -1.81 7.43 5.87
N ILE A 100 -0.69 8.12 6.12
CA ILE A 100 -0.49 8.91 7.36
C ILE A 100 -1.60 9.96 7.52
N LEU A 101 -1.98 10.62 6.42
CA LEU A 101 -3.07 11.60 6.42
C LEU A 101 -4.43 10.95 6.72
N ILE A 102 -4.75 9.83 6.05
CA ILE A 102 -5.99 9.08 6.28
C ILE A 102 -6.05 8.60 7.73
N PHE A 103 -4.99 7.96 8.22
CA PHE A 103 -4.91 7.46 9.58
C PHE A 103 -5.13 8.56 10.61
N THR A 104 -4.52 9.72 10.41
CA THR A 104 -4.69 10.88 11.30
C THR A 104 -6.14 11.36 11.33
N VAL A 105 -6.76 11.57 10.16
CA VAL A 105 -8.13 12.09 10.09
C VAL A 105 -9.18 11.10 10.59
N VAL A 106 -8.98 9.82 10.29
CA VAL A 106 -9.97 8.77 10.55
C VAL A 106 -9.86 8.19 11.95
N TYR A 107 -8.64 7.95 12.46
CA TYR A 107 -8.42 7.26 13.73
C TYR A 107 -8.01 8.20 14.86
N LEU A 108 -7.31 9.32 14.58
CA LEU A 108 -6.78 10.20 15.64
C LEU A 108 -7.67 11.43 15.93
N ILE A 109 -8.39 11.95 14.95
CA ILE A 109 -9.30 13.09 15.16
C ILE A 109 -10.64 12.55 15.67
N PRO A 110 -11.05 12.85 16.92
CA PRO A 110 -12.37 12.47 17.39
C PRO A 110 -13.40 13.33 16.67
N VAL A 111 -14.25 12.70 15.86
CA VAL A 111 -15.52 13.30 15.43
C VAL A 111 -16.47 13.25 16.62
N GLY A 112 -16.51 14.36 17.37
CA GLY A 112 -17.43 14.58 18.49
C GLY A 112 -18.87 14.82 18.06
#